data_AF-A8H5W0-F1
#
_entry.id   AF-A8H5W0-F1
#
_cell.length_a   1.000
_cell.length_b   1.000
_cell.length_c   1.000
_cell.angle_alpha   90.00
_cell.angle_beta   90.00
_cell.angle_gamma   90.00
#
_symmetry.space_group_name_H-M   'P 1'
#
loop_
_entity.id
_entity.type
_entity.pdbx_description
1 polymer ?
#
loop_
_entity_poly.entity_id
_entity_poly.type
_entity_poly.pdbx_seq_one_letter_code
_entity_poly.pdbx_strand_id
1 'polypeptide(L)'
;MSEELTNKQQKCRRKLAKYQQKISHYSQLKDSEISLKKRAAKLCKYRLKIIKRQLKLKRIDAQIVQFAAYTKLIPANDSAANASILTQHSVNSSPAQADLYRPHKAKPCKSCPALRGKACLCAMKNEQRKQA
;
A
#
# COMPACT_ATOMS: atom_id res chain seq x y z
N MET A 1 -3.17 -2.63 15.37
CA MET A 1 -2.54 -2.11 14.14
C MET A 1 -2.96 -0.70 13.76
N SER A 2 -4.27 -0.36 13.75
CA SER A 2 -4.73 1.00 13.40
C SER A 2 -4.17 2.10 14.33
N GLU A 3 -4.22 1.89 15.65
CA GLU A 3 -3.77 2.87 16.64
C GLU A 3 -2.26 3.19 16.56
N GLU A 4 -1.43 2.18 16.29
CA GLU A 4 0.01 2.35 16.11
C GLU A 4 0.34 3.22 14.89
N LEU A 5 -0.39 3.03 13.78
CA LEU A 5 -0.24 3.84 12.57
C LEU A 5 -0.68 5.29 12.81
N THR A 6 -1.79 5.50 13.53
CA THR A 6 -2.28 6.82 13.93
C THR A 6 -1.27 7.54 14.82
N ASN A 7 -0.68 6.86 15.80
CA ASN A 7 0.37 7.40 16.66
C ASN A 7 1.64 7.78 15.85
N LYS A 8 2.04 6.93 14.89
CA LYS A 8 3.15 7.24 13.97
C LYS A 8 2.83 8.46 13.09
N GLN A 9 1.60 8.57 12.58
CA GLN A 9 1.12 9.69 11.78
C GLN A 9 1.17 10.99 12.58
N GLN A 10 0.60 11.01 13.78
CA GLN A 10 0.57 12.19 14.67
C GLN A 10 1.98 12.62 15.05
N LYS A 11 2.86 11.68 15.42
CA LYS A 11 4.28 11.97 15.70
C LYS A 11 5.00 12.58 14.50
N CYS A 12 4.68 12.13 13.28
CA CYS A 12 5.25 12.71 12.07
C CYS A 12 4.76 14.14 11.85
N ARG A 13 3.45 14.39 11.99
CA ARG A 13 2.83 15.73 11.89
C ARG A 13 3.41 16.72 12.91
N ARG A 14 3.53 16.32 14.19
CA ARG A 14 4.16 17.14 15.24
C ARG A 14 5.61 17.53 14.88
N LYS A 15 6.41 16.57 14.38
CA LYS A 15 7.78 16.85 13.96
C LYS A 15 7.85 17.77 12.75
N LEU A 16 6.91 17.64 11.81
CA LEU A 16 6.81 18.49 10.62
C LEU A 16 6.51 19.94 11.03
N ALA A 17 5.50 20.16 11.88
CA ALA A 17 5.18 21.48 12.44
C ALA A 17 6.37 22.12 13.18
N LYS A 18 7.08 21.34 14.01
CA LYS A 18 8.30 21.80 14.68
C LYS A 18 9.38 22.28 13.70
N TYR A 19 9.55 21.60 12.57
CA TYR A 19 10.55 22.02 11.57
C TYR A 19 10.10 23.21 10.74
N GLN A 20 8.81 23.34 10.44
CA GLN A 20 8.24 24.54 9.82
C GLN A 20 8.46 25.77 10.71
N GLN A 21 8.20 25.64 12.00
CA GLN A 21 8.48 26.71 12.97
C GLN A 21 9.97 27.08 13.00
N LYS A 22 10.86 26.09 12.93
CA LYS A 22 12.31 26.36 12.84
C LYS A 22 12.68 27.10 11.55
N ILE A 23 12.10 26.74 10.40
CA ILE A 23 12.30 27.51 9.16
C ILE A 23 11.84 28.95 9.36
N SER A 24 10.62 29.16 9.85
CA SER A 24 10.08 30.51 10.10
C SER A 24 11.02 31.34 10.96
N HIS A 25 11.47 30.78 12.10
CA HIS A 25 12.43 31.43 12.98
C HIS A 25 13.73 31.81 12.26
N TYR A 26 14.38 30.86 11.56
CA TYR A 26 15.65 31.15 10.87
C TYR A 26 15.48 32.09 9.66
N SER A 27 14.30 32.17 9.06
CA SER A 27 14.00 33.11 7.98
C SER A 27 13.83 34.55 8.49
N GLN A 28 13.44 34.73 9.75
CA GLN A 28 13.18 36.04 10.36
C GLN A 28 14.42 36.67 11.03
N LEU A 29 15.45 35.87 11.33
CA LEU A 29 16.68 36.38 11.95
C LEU A 29 17.39 37.39 11.05
N LYS A 30 17.95 38.43 11.67
CA LYS A 30 18.79 39.45 11.02
C LYS A 30 20.25 39.02 10.95
N ASP A 31 21.02 39.64 10.06
CA ASP A 31 22.43 39.29 9.83
C ASP A 31 23.33 39.62 11.03
N SER A 32 22.88 40.51 11.92
CA SER A 32 23.50 40.77 13.21
C SER A 32 23.40 39.59 14.19
N GLU A 33 22.38 38.74 14.07
CA GLU A 33 22.12 37.63 15.00
C GLU A 33 22.79 36.31 14.55
N ILE A 34 23.01 36.17 13.24
CA ILE A 34 23.56 34.94 12.65
C ILE A 34 24.22 35.22 11.32
N SER A 35 25.39 34.62 11.09
CA SER A 35 26.05 34.69 9.79
C SER A 35 25.20 34.05 8.69
N LEU A 36 25.20 34.68 7.51
CA LEU A 36 24.45 34.23 6.33
C LEU A 36 24.68 32.76 6.00
N LYS A 37 25.95 32.31 6.01
CA LYS A 37 26.33 30.92 5.76
C LYS A 37 25.69 29.94 6.76
N LYS A 38 25.68 30.31 8.04
CA LYS A 38 25.07 29.47 9.10
C LYS A 38 23.55 29.47 9.00
N ARG A 39 22.91 30.60 8.67
CA ARG A 39 21.46 30.68 8.42
C ARG A 39 21.07 29.79 7.24
N ALA A 40 21.75 29.91 6.11
CA ALA A 40 21.51 29.10 4.92
C ALA A 40 21.64 27.59 5.21
N ALA A 41 22.69 27.19 5.94
CA ALA A 41 22.88 25.80 6.34
C ALA A 41 21.75 25.27 7.25
N LYS A 42 21.27 26.08 8.21
CA LYS A 42 20.13 25.71 9.07
C LYS A 42 18.84 25.57 8.24
N LEU A 43 18.55 26.54 7.37
CA LEU A 43 17.38 26.50 6.50
C LEU A 43 17.40 25.26 5.61
N CYS A 44 18.52 24.96 4.94
CA CYS A 44 18.69 23.76 4.14
C CYS A 44 18.47 22.47 4.98
N LYS A 45 19.08 22.38 6.17
CA LYS A 45 18.90 21.26 7.10
C LYS A 45 17.43 21.03 7.45
N TYR A 46 16.67 22.09 7.76
CA TYR A 46 15.25 21.94 8.14
C TYR A 46 14.34 21.68 6.93
N ARG A 47 14.63 22.24 5.75
CA ARG A 47 13.95 21.90 4.50
C ARG A 47 14.07 20.42 4.18
N LEU A 48 15.30 19.86 4.25
CA LEU A 48 15.52 18.43 4.03
C LEU A 48 14.77 17.57 5.07
N LYS A 49 14.75 17.99 6.34
CA LYS A 49 13.99 17.29 7.39
C LYS A 49 12.48 17.31 7.14
N ILE A 50 11.94 18.40 6.60
CA ILE A 50 10.53 18.49 6.21
C ILE A 50 10.23 17.50 5.09
N ILE A 51 11.01 17.51 4.00
CA ILE A 51 10.85 16.58 2.87
C ILE A 51 10.84 15.13 3.35
N LYS A 52 11.84 14.74 4.17
CA LYS A 52 11.91 13.39 4.76
C LYS A 52 10.67 13.04 5.59
N ARG A 53 10.08 13.99 6.31
CA ARG A 53 8.87 13.78 7.12
C ARG A 53 7.60 13.71 6.26
N GLN A 54 7.49 14.53 5.23
CA GLN A 54 6.38 14.50 4.26
C GLN A 54 6.33 13.15 3.55
N LEU A 55 7.47 12.64 3.07
CA LEU A 55 7.56 11.30 2.46
C LEU A 55 7.13 10.20 3.44
N LYS A 56 7.59 10.27 4.70
CA LYS A 56 7.18 9.31 5.73
C LYS A 56 5.67 9.39 6.02
N LEU A 57 5.11 10.59 6.05
CA LEU A 57 3.67 10.78 6.27
C LEU A 57 2.86 10.18 5.13
N LYS A 58 3.23 10.45 3.87
CA LYS A 58 2.58 9.87 2.68
C LYS A 58 2.60 8.34 2.69
N ARG A 59 3.69 7.72 3.12
CA ARG A 59 3.77 6.24 3.25
C ARG A 59 2.82 5.71 4.33
N ILE A 60 2.73 6.38 5.48
CA ILE A 60 1.80 5.99 6.55
C ILE A 60 0.35 6.17 6.07
N ASP A 61 0.05 7.28 5.40
CA ASP A 61 -1.30 7.54 4.85
C ASP A 61 -1.69 6.47 3.83
N ALA A 62 -0.77 6.07 2.94
CA ALA A 62 -1.00 4.98 1.99
C ALA A 62 -1.29 3.63 2.68
N GLN A 63 -0.57 3.31 3.76
CA GLN A 63 -0.83 2.10 4.55
C GLN A 63 -2.22 2.15 5.18
N ILE A 64 -2.60 3.28 5.77
CA ILE A 64 -3.94 3.45 6.37
C ILE A 64 -5.03 3.26 5.30
N VAL A 65 -4.86 3.83 4.11
CA VAL A 65 -5.81 3.66 2.99
C VAL A 65 -5.89 2.20 2.53
N GLN A 66 -4.76 1.51 2.41
CA GLN A 66 -4.74 0.08 2.04
C GLN A 66 -5.46 -0.78 3.08
N PHE A 67 -5.20 -0.56 4.37
CA PHE A 67 -5.90 -1.26 5.44
C PHE A 67 -7.40 -0.97 5.40
N ALA A 68 -7.81 0.28 5.22
CA ALA A 68 -9.22 0.66 5.13
C ALA A 68 -9.93 0.02 3.92
N ALA A 69 -9.24 -0.08 2.78
CA ALA A 69 -9.75 -0.77 1.60
C ALA A 69 -9.92 -2.27 1.85
N TYR A 70 -8.93 -2.92 2.49
CA TYR A 70 -9.00 -4.34 2.83
C TYR A 70 -10.13 -4.65 3.82
N THR A 71 -10.32 -3.83 4.85
CA THR A 71 -11.42 -4.01 5.82
C THR A 71 -12.80 -3.80 5.22
N LYS A 72 -12.93 -3.03 4.13
CA LYS A 72 -14.21 -2.86 3.41
C LYS A 72 -14.52 -4.02 2.48
N LEU A 73 -13.53 -4.86 2.16
CA LEU A 73 -13.67 -6.00 1.24
C LEU A 73 -13.94 -7.34 1.96
N ILE A 74 -13.96 -7.38 3.30
CA ILE A 74 -14.18 -8.59 4.11
C ILE A 74 -15.22 -8.28 5.22
N PRO A 75 -16.39 -8.96 5.33
CA PRO A 75 -16.96 -10.01 4.45
C PRO A 75 -18.46 -9.88 4.13
N ALA A 76 -18.82 -10.01 2.85
CA ALA A 76 -20.16 -10.50 2.44
C ALA A 76 -20.17 -12.03 2.20
N ASN A 77 -19.07 -12.74 2.51
CA ASN A 77 -18.91 -14.13 2.10
C ASN A 77 -18.39 -15.10 3.19
N ASP A 78 -18.03 -14.62 4.39
CA ASP A 78 -17.54 -15.51 5.46
C ASP A 78 -18.68 -16.13 6.29
N SER A 79 -19.91 -15.62 6.16
CA SER A 79 -21.10 -16.23 6.78
C SER A 79 -21.65 -17.42 6.00
N ALA A 80 -21.16 -17.70 4.78
CA ALA A 80 -21.64 -18.79 3.93
C ALA A 80 -20.71 -20.03 3.92
N ALA A 81 -19.50 -19.92 4.48
CA ALA A 81 -18.52 -21.02 4.41
C ALA A 81 -18.76 -22.15 5.43
N ASN A 82 -19.64 -21.95 6.43
CA ASN A 82 -19.98 -22.99 7.42
C ASN A 82 -21.32 -23.68 7.16
N ALA A 83 -22.02 -23.34 6.09
CA ALA A 83 -23.28 -23.98 5.69
C ALA A 83 -23.08 -24.92 4.50
N SER A 84 -22.22 -25.93 4.64
CA SER A 84 -22.28 -27.14 3.80
C SER A 84 -21.61 -28.29 4.54
N ILE A 85 -22.43 -28.84 5.41
CA ILE A 85 -22.36 -30.20 5.93
C ILE A 85 -22.38 -31.19 4.74
N LEU A 86 -21.62 -32.27 4.89
CA LEU A 86 -21.61 -33.50 4.09
C LEU A 86 -21.17 -33.39 2.62
N THR A 87 -19.89 -33.63 2.38
CA THR A 87 -19.52 -34.58 1.34
C THR A 87 -18.25 -35.30 1.76
N GLN A 88 -18.41 -36.54 2.24
CA GLN A 88 -17.34 -37.52 2.26
C GLN A 88 -16.81 -37.66 0.83
N HIS A 89 -15.50 -37.47 0.62
CA HIS A 89 -14.71 -38.29 -0.30
C HIS A 89 -13.21 -38.08 -0.05
N SER A 90 -12.60 -39.10 0.56
CA SER A 90 -11.39 -39.78 0.09
C SER A 90 -10.13 -38.95 -0.25
N VAL A 91 -9.17 -39.05 0.67
CA VAL A 91 -7.69 -39.19 0.52
C VAL A 91 -6.96 -38.77 -0.77
N ASN A 92 -5.82 -38.11 -0.53
CA ASN A 92 -4.59 -37.94 -1.33
C ASN A 92 -4.54 -36.78 -2.36
N SER A 93 -3.84 -35.71 -1.99
CA SER A 93 -2.82 -35.10 -2.86
C SER A 93 -1.89 -34.14 -2.09
N SER A 94 -0.60 -34.36 -2.27
CA SER A 94 0.56 -33.59 -1.81
C SER A 94 0.59 -32.15 -2.36
N PRO A 95 1.42 -31.24 -1.79
CA PRO A 95 1.42 -29.83 -2.15
C PRO A 95 1.97 -29.64 -3.56
N ALA A 96 1.12 -29.19 -4.49
CA ALA A 96 1.51 -28.90 -5.85
C ALA A 96 2.47 -27.69 -5.88
N GLN A 97 3.75 -27.95 -6.14
CA GLN A 97 4.69 -26.95 -6.64
C GLN A 97 4.07 -26.25 -7.85
N ALA A 98 4.05 -24.92 -7.83
CA ALA A 98 3.59 -24.11 -8.95
C ALA A 98 4.63 -24.17 -10.08
N ASP A 99 4.39 -25.09 -11.02
CA ASP A 99 5.19 -25.22 -12.24
C ASP A 99 4.90 -24.03 -13.16
N LEU A 100 5.88 -23.12 -13.28
CA LEU A 100 5.79 -21.86 -14.02
C LEU A 100 5.71 -22.04 -15.54
N TYR A 101 5.91 -23.27 -16.04
CA TYR A 101 5.97 -23.58 -17.47
C TYR A 101 4.77 -24.38 -18.00
N ARG A 102 3.59 -24.26 -17.36
CA ARG A 102 2.40 -24.94 -17.89
C ARG A 102 1.86 -24.26 -19.17
N PRO A 103 1.76 -24.96 -20.30
CA PRO A 103 1.22 -24.37 -21.53
C PRO A 103 -0.26 -23.97 -21.36
N HIS A 104 -0.62 -22.82 -21.94
CA HIS A 104 -1.97 -22.25 -21.91
C HIS A 104 -3.00 -23.28 -22.38
N LYS A 105 -3.99 -23.59 -21.53
CA LYS A 105 -5.14 -24.43 -21.94
C LYS A 105 -6.06 -23.62 -22.86
N ALA A 106 -6.45 -24.22 -24.00
CA ALA A 106 -7.33 -23.61 -24.99
C ALA A 106 -8.77 -23.33 -24.47
N LYS A 107 -9.21 -24.05 -23.43
CA LYS A 107 -10.52 -23.85 -22.81
C LYS A 107 -10.38 -23.02 -21.52
N PRO A 108 -11.25 -22.02 -21.27
CA PRO A 108 -11.21 -21.25 -20.03
C PRO A 108 -11.40 -22.19 -18.84
N CYS A 109 -10.55 -22.05 -17.82
CA CYS A 109 -10.66 -22.85 -16.60
C CYS A 109 -11.96 -22.49 -15.89
N LYS A 110 -12.92 -23.43 -15.81
CA LYS A 110 -14.26 -23.23 -15.23
C LYS A 110 -14.25 -22.70 -13.79
N SER A 111 -13.15 -22.92 -13.06
CA SER A 111 -12.94 -22.53 -11.67
C SER A 111 -11.81 -21.50 -11.48
N CYS A 112 -11.51 -20.68 -12.50
CA CYS A 112 -10.49 -19.64 -12.34
C CYS A 112 -10.98 -18.56 -11.36
N PRO A 113 -10.27 -18.29 -10.25
CA PRO A 113 -10.62 -17.19 -9.34
C PRO A 113 -10.68 -15.83 -10.07
N ALA A 114 -9.89 -15.68 -11.14
CA ALA A 114 -9.82 -14.48 -11.95
C ALA A 114 -10.98 -14.31 -12.95
N LEU A 115 -11.88 -15.31 -13.11
CA LEU A 115 -13.14 -15.15 -13.87
C LEU A 115 -14.12 -14.23 -13.15
N ARG A 116 -14.11 -14.19 -11.81
CA ARG A 116 -15.02 -13.32 -11.03
C ARG A 116 -14.65 -11.83 -11.09
N GLY A 117 -13.47 -11.47 -11.59
CA GLY A 117 -12.96 -10.09 -11.59
C GLY A 117 -12.39 -9.58 -12.91
N LYS A 118 -12.65 -10.24 -14.06
CA LYS A 118 -12.06 -9.90 -15.37
C LYS A 118 -10.53 -9.78 -15.41
N ALA A 119 -9.83 -10.36 -14.45
CA ALA A 119 -8.37 -10.29 -14.32
C ALA A 119 -7.66 -11.55 -14.83
N CYS A 120 -8.38 -12.46 -15.49
CA CYS A 120 -7.77 -13.70 -15.98
C CYS A 120 -6.87 -13.37 -17.17
N LEU A 121 -5.56 -13.54 -17.01
CA LEU A 121 -4.56 -13.38 -18.07
C LEU A 121 -4.91 -14.22 -19.33
N CYS A 122 -5.56 -15.37 -19.15
CA CYS A 122 -6.03 -16.21 -20.25
C CYS A 122 -7.21 -15.58 -21.03
N ALA A 123 -8.11 -14.86 -20.35
CA ALA A 123 -9.23 -14.18 -21.00
C ALA A 123 -8.75 -12.96 -21.79
N MET A 124 -7.88 -12.14 -21.19
CA MET A 124 -7.32 -10.94 -21.85
C MET A 124 -6.53 -11.28 -23.12
N LYS A 125 -5.70 -12.34 -23.09
CA LYS A 125 -4.95 -12.78 -24.28
C LYS A 125 -5.86 -13.33 -25.39
N ASN A 126 -7.01 -13.91 -25.05
CA ASN A 126 -7.95 -14.43 -26.05
C ASN A 126 -8.72 -13.30 -26.75
N GLU A 127 -9.13 -12.27 -26.00
CA GLU A 127 -9.75 -11.06 -26.59
C GLU A 127 -8.78 -10.35 -27.55
N GLN A 128 -7.50 -10.22 -27.18
CA GLN A 128 -6.47 -9.66 -28.07
C GLN A 128 -6.33 -10.44 -29.39
N ARG A 129 -6.43 -11.78 -29.36
CA ARG A 129 -6.37 -12.61 -30.57
C ARG A 129 -7.61 -12.54 -31.45
N LYS A 130 -8.76 -12.08 -30.92
CA LYS A 130 -9.99 -11.88 -31.71
C LYS A 130 -10.05 -10.49 -32.36
N GLN A 131 -9.22 -9.55 -31.90
CA GLN A 131 -9.14 -8.19 -32.40
C GLN A 131 -8.00 -7.97 -33.41
N ALA A 132 -7.17 -9.00 -33.64
CA ALA A 132 -6.14 -9.05 -34.67
C ALA A 132 -6.58 -9.99 -35.80
#